data_AF-A0A7Y4S3L5-F1
#
_entry.id   AF-A0A7Y4S3L5-F1
#
_cell.length_a   1.000
_cell.length_b   1.000
_cell.length_c   1.000
_cell.angle_alpha   90.00
_cell.angle_beta   90.00
_cell.angle_gamma   90.00
#
_symmetry.space_group_name_H-M   'P 1'
#
loop_
_entity.id
_entity.type
_entity.pdbx_description
1 polymer ?
#
loop_
_entity_poly.entity_id
_entity_poly.type
_entity_poly.pdbx_seq_one_letter_code
_entity_poly.pdbx_strand_id
1 'polypeptide(L)'
;MMETITYRRQKVYDPVLRIIHLWNGLSILFLMMTIWLSDLFEKGVGEDTLWQIHINVGYALVVGIVARLAWGVVGSSHARFTDMWHPAAWWRAVRYFDFKSQPRFGHHVLASGVYILVYLLLISMAVTGLGLAAVEHSTGPLNVWLGDMTWLKDTFEEPHEVIYSMLIGFVVIHIAALIWHEHQDKTPLAQAMVTGYQYTLDKSEGEHHA
;
A
#
# COMPACT_ATOMS: atom_id res chain seq x y z
N MET A 1 -12.73 16.72 35.15
CA MET A 1 -13.92 16.29 34.37
C MET A 1 -13.47 15.19 33.42
N MET A 2 -14.11 14.02 33.41
CA MET A 2 -13.90 13.02 32.36
C MET A 2 -14.64 13.48 31.11
N GLU A 3 -13.91 13.81 30.05
CA GLU A 3 -14.47 14.16 28.75
C GLU A 3 -15.05 12.86 28.14
N THR A 4 -16.38 12.77 28.04
CA THR A 4 -17.06 11.63 27.41
C THR A 4 -16.98 11.79 25.89
N ILE A 5 -16.09 11.03 25.26
CA ILE A 5 -15.96 11.01 23.80
C ILE A 5 -17.02 10.09 23.20
N THR A 6 -17.92 10.64 22.40
CA THR A 6 -18.93 9.90 21.65
C THR A 6 -18.44 9.62 20.21
N TYR A 7 -18.60 8.37 19.76
CA TYR A 7 -18.14 7.92 18.44
C TYR A 7 -19.32 7.49 17.57
N ARG A 8 -19.31 7.94 16.31
CA ARG A 8 -20.13 7.35 15.25
C ARG A 8 -19.31 6.29 14.52
N ARG A 9 -19.83 5.07 14.44
CA ARG A 9 -19.19 3.95 13.71
C ARG A 9 -19.97 3.56 12.46
N GLN A 10 -19.25 3.21 11.39
CA GLN A 10 -19.84 2.66 10.16
C GLN A 10 -18.99 1.50 9.64
N LYS A 11 -19.63 0.47 9.08
CA LYS A 11 -18.94 -0.61 8.38
C LYS A 11 -18.47 -0.08 7.03
N VAL A 12 -17.16 0.04 6.86
CA VAL A 12 -16.53 0.68 5.69
C VAL A 12 -15.72 -0.32 4.90
N TYR A 13 -14.85 -1.08 5.57
CA TYR A 13 -13.94 -2.00 4.91
C TYR A 13 -14.52 -3.42 4.89
N ASP A 14 -14.78 -3.93 3.69
CA ASP A 14 -15.25 -5.29 3.50
C ASP A 14 -14.15 -6.33 3.85
N PRO A 15 -14.51 -7.59 4.17
CA PRO A 15 -13.53 -8.61 4.54
C PRO A 15 -12.50 -8.92 3.44
N VAL A 16 -12.90 -8.90 2.18
CA VAL A 16 -12.01 -9.24 1.05
C VAL A 16 -10.94 -8.18 0.89
N LEU A 17 -11.32 -6.89 0.93
CA LEU A 17 -10.39 -5.78 0.89
C LEU A 17 -9.35 -5.85 2.03
N ARG A 18 -9.80 -6.20 3.25
CA ARG A 18 -8.90 -6.31 4.42
C ARG A 18 -7.90 -7.45 4.28
N ILE A 19 -8.34 -8.61 3.78
CA ILE A 19 -7.46 -9.76 3.54
C ILE A 19 -6.43 -9.40 2.46
N ILE A 20 -6.87 -8.80 1.35
CA ILE A 20 -5.96 -8.36 0.28
C ILE A 20 -4.95 -7.33 0.80
N HIS A 21 -5.39 -6.38 1.62
CA HIS A 21 -4.50 -5.40 2.24
C HIS A 21 -3.46 -6.07 3.15
N LEU A 22 -3.90 -6.97 4.04
CA LEU A 22 -2.99 -7.72 4.92
C LEU A 22 -2.00 -8.56 4.13
N TRP A 23 -2.48 -9.28 3.11
CA TRP A 23 -1.64 -10.08 2.21
C TRP A 23 -0.55 -9.22 1.57
N ASN A 24 -0.93 -8.12 0.92
CA ASN A 24 0.02 -7.22 0.27
C ASN A 24 1.01 -6.59 1.27
N GLY A 25 0.52 -6.14 2.43
CA GLY A 25 1.36 -5.56 3.47
C GLY A 25 2.39 -6.56 4.01
N LEU A 26 1.99 -7.81 4.24
CA LEU A 26 2.90 -8.87 4.65
C LEU A 26 3.88 -9.21 3.53
N SER A 27 3.44 -9.40 2.29
CA SER A 27 4.35 -9.68 1.17
C SER A 27 5.40 -8.59 0.99
N ILE A 28 5.03 -7.31 1.09
CA ILE A 28 5.98 -6.19 1.04
C ILE A 28 6.98 -6.29 2.20
N LEU A 29 6.52 -6.53 3.43
CA LEU A 29 7.40 -6.66 4.59
C LEU A 29 8.40 -7.83 4.42
N PHE A 30 7.93 -8.97 3.93
CA PHE A 30 8.79 -10.13 3.67
C PHE A 30 9.82 -9.84 2.56
N LEU A 31 9.44 -9.16 1.48
CA LEU A 31 10.36 -8.74 0.42
C LEU A 31 11.44 -7.77 0.92
N MET A 32 11.06 -6.82 1.78
CA MET A 32 12.02 -5.92 2.41
C MET A 32 12.99 -6.69 3.30
N MET A 33 12.48 -7.66 4.06
CA MET A 33 13.29 -8.49 4.94
C MET A 33 14.27 -9.39 4.17
N THR A 34 13.90 -9.93 3.01
CA THR A 34 14.82 -10.78 2.23
C THR A 34 16.00 -9.99 1.69
N ILE A 35 15.79 -8.75 1.24
CA ILE A 35 16.89 -7.84 0.82
C ILE A 35 17.78 -7.49 2.02
N TRP A 36 17.19 -7.12 3.15
CA TRP A 36 18.00 -6.78 4.32
C TRP A 36 18.79 -7.97 4.88
N LEU A 37 18.21 -9.17 4.82
CA LEU A 37 18.89 -10.39 5.22
C LEU A 37 19.96 -10.82 4.22
N SER A 38 19.81 -10.57 2.91
CA SER A 38 20.81 -11.01 1.92
C SER A 38 22.18 -10.39 2.17
N ASP A 39 22.22 -9.15 2.67
CA ASP A 39 23.47 -8.45 3.05
C ASP A 39 24.24 -9.14 4.19
N LEU A 40 23.59 -10.04 4.95
CA LEU A 40 24.21 -10.79 6.04
C LEU A 40 24.86 -12.10 5.58
N PHE A 41 24.62 -12.54 4.34
CA PHE A 41 25.14 -13.78 3.80
C PHE A 41 26.27 -13.52 2.80
N GLU A 42 27.30 -14.38 2.83
CA GLU A 42 28.28 -14.42 1.75
C GLU A 42 27.68 -15.09 0.50
N LYS A 43 28.29 -14.80 -0.66
CA LYS A 43 27.89 -15.42 -1.93
C LYS A 43 27.91 -16.93 -1.85
N GLY A 44 26.76 -17.55 -2.13
CA GLY A 44 26.59 -18.99 -2.13
C GLY A 44 25.16 -19.40 -1.78
N VAL A 45 25.01 -20.63 -1.31
CA VAL A 45 23.70 -21.30 -1.13
C VAL A 45 22.73 -20.49 -0.26
N GLY A 46 23.23 -19.78 0.76
CA GLY A 46 22.40 -18.95 1.64
C GLY A 46 21.78 -17.76 0.90
N GLU A 47 22.61 -16.99 0.19
CA GLU A 47 22.17 -15.86 -0.63
C GLU A 47 21.22 -16.32 -1.75
N ASP A 48 21.59 -17.39 -2.48
CA ASP A 48 20.76 -17.95 -3.55
C ASP A 48 19.37 -18.37 -3.03
N THR A 49 19.31 -18.96 -1.84
CA THR A 49 18.04 -19.34 -1.21
C THR A 49 17.20 -18.11 -0.87
N LEU A 50 17.80 -17.04 -0.36
CA LEU A 50 17.09 -15.80 -0.08
C LEU A 50 16.56 -15.13 -1.35
N TRP A 51 17.31 -15.15 -2.45
CA TRP A 51 16.84 -14.68 -3.75
C TRP A 51 15.65 -15.50 -4.26
N GLN A 52 15.69 -16.82 -4.15
CA GLN A 52 14.54 -17.66 -4.51
C GLN A 52 13.31 -17.36 -3.65
N ILE A 53 13.49 -17.12 -2.34
CA ILE A 53 12.41 -16.69 -1.45
C ILE A 53 11.89 -15.32 -1.89
N HIS A 54 12.78 -14.36 -2.20
CA HIS A 54 12.41 -13.03 -2.68
C HIS A 54 11.53 -13.12 -3.94
N ILE A 55 11.96 -13.89 -4.94
CA ILE A 55 11.20 -14.09 -6.18
C ILE A 55 9.82 -14.72 -5.91
N ASN A 56 9.76 -15.76 -5.08
CA ASN A 56 8.51 -16.45 -4.75
C ASN A 56 7.52 -15.55 -3.98
N VAL A 57 8.02 -14.76 -3.02
CA VAL A 57 7.19 -13.75 -2.33
C VAL A 57 6.80 -12.63 -3.30
N GLY A 58 7.66 -12.31 -4.26
CA GLY A 58 7.37 -11.39 -5.36
C GLY A 58 6.16 -11.86 -6.17
N TYR A 59 6.10 -13.15 -6.54
CA TYR A 59 4.91 -13.72 -7.19
C TYR A 59 3.67 -13.65 -6.31
N ALA A 60 3.79 -13.90 -5.00
CA ALA A 60 2.69 -13.72 -4.06
C ALA A 60 2.19 -12.26 -4.02
N LEU A 61 3.09 -11.28 -4.03
CA LEU A 61 2.74 -9.87 -4.11
C LEU A 61 2.05 -9.53 -5.43
N VAL A 62 2.54 -10.04 -6.57
CA VAL A 62 1.90 -9.84 -7.89
C VAL A 62 0.44 -10.33 -7.86
N VAL A 63 0.19 -11.53 -7.33
CA VAL A 63 -1.16 -12.07 -7.17
C VAL A 63 -2.03 -11.13 -6.31
N GLY A 64 -1.49 -10.65 -5.20
CA GLY A 64 -2.21 -9.74 -4.31
C GLY A 64 -2.48 -8.35 -4.92
N ILE A 65 -1.57 -7.82 -5.74
CA ILE A 65 -1.77 -6.60 -6.53
C ILE A 65 -2.88 -6.82 -7.54
N VAL A 66 -2.84 -7.89 -8.34
CA VAL A 66 -3.89 -8.21 -9.32
C VAL A 66 -5.25 -8.37 -8.63
N ALA A 67 -5.31 -9.07 -7.50
CA ALA A 67 -6.52 -9.20 -6.71
C ALA A 67 -7.04 -7.83 -6.23
N ARG A 68 -6.16 -6.94 -5.77
CA ARG A 68 -6.53 -5.58 -5.36
C ARG A 68 -7.07 -4.75 -6.52
N LEU A 69 -6.44 -4.82 -7.69
CA LEU A 69 -6.87 -4.11 -8.90
C LEU A 69 -8.24 -4.60 -9.35
N ALA A 70 -8.46 -5.91 -9.40
CA ALA A 70 -9.77 -6.48 -9.70
C ALA A 70 -10.82 -6.03 -8.67
N TRP A 71 -10.53 -6.13 -7.38
CA TRP A 71 -11.44 -5.70 -6.30
C TRP A 71 -11.70 -4.19 -6.31
N GLY A 72 -10.76 -3.39 -6.81
CA GLY A 72 -10.94 -1.95 -7.00
C GLY A 72 -11.88 -1.57 -8.14
N VAL A 73 -12.28 -2.53 -8.98
CA VAL A 73 -13.30 -2.34 -10.02
C VAL A 73 -14.64 -2.93 -9.58
N VAL A 74 -14.65 -4.18 -9.10
CA VAL A 74 -15.91 -4.91 -8.82
C VAL A 74 -16.34 -4.90 -7.36
N GLY A 75 -15.46 -4.49 -6.44
CA GLY A 75 -15.68 -4.60 -5.00
C GLY A 75 -16.73 -3.64 -4.43
N SER A 76 -16.76 -3.55 -3.10
CA SER A 76 -17.67 -2.67 -2.36
C SER A 76 -17.42 -1.19 -2.67
N SER A 77 -18.39 -0.31 -2.39
CA SER A 77 -18.31 1.12 -2.74
C SER A 77 -17.01 1.78 -2.27
N HIS A 78 -16.55 1.50 -1.05
CA HIS A 78 -15.32 2.06 -0.49
C HIS A 78 -14.03 1.35 -0.95
N ALA A 79 -14.14 0.17 -1.57
CA ALA A 79 -13.00 -0.54 -2.16
C ALA A 79 -12.67 -0.03 -3.57
N ARG A 80 -13.66 0.58 -4.25
CA ARG A 80 -13.54 1.00 -5.65
C ARG A 80 -12.62 2.19 -5.84
N PHE A 81 -11.89 2.21 -6.96
CA PHE A 81 -11.04 3.35 -7.32
C PHE A 81 -11.83 4.63 -7.55
N THR A 82 -13.10 4.53 -7.93
CA THR A 82 -13.99 5.68 -8.08
C THR A 82 -14.23 6.42 -6.77
N ASP A 83 -14.30 5.71 -5.63
CA ASP A 83 -14.41 6.34 -4.31
C ASP A 83 -13.11 7.05 -3.88
N MET A 84 -11.98 6.64 -4.47
CA MET A 84 -10.68 7.24 -4.23
C MET A 84 -10.40 8.45 -5.14
N TRP A 85 -11.16 8.64 -6.22
CA TRP A 85 -10.85 9.60 -7.28
C TRP A 85 -11.39 11.02 -6.99
N HIS A 86 -10.53 11.93 -6.51
CA HIS A 86 -10.90 13.30 -6.13
C HIS A 86 -9.99 14.39 -6.76
N PRO A 87 -9.87 14.45 -8.10
CA PRO A 87 -8.89 15.32 -8.78
C PRO A 87 -9.09 16.81 -8.49
N ALA A 88 -10.34 17.27 -8.36
CA ALA A 88 -10.63 18.67 -8.03
C ALA A 88 -10.15 19.05 -6.62
N ALA A 89 -10.25 18.12 -5.66
CA ALA A 89 -9.78 18.35 -4.29
C ALA A 89 -8.25 18.35 -4.23
N TRP A 90 -7.60 17.41 -4.92
CA TRP A 90 -6.13 17.36 -5.00
C TRP A 90 -5.55 18.61 -5.65
N TRP A 91 -6.13 19.02 -6.78
CA TRP A 91 -5.71 20.23 -7.48
C TRP A 91 -5.87 21.48 -6.61
N ARG A 92 -7.00 21.60 -5.90
CA ARG A 92 -7.23 22.71 -4.96
C ARG A 92 -6.19 22.72 -3.84
N ALA A 93 -5.92 21.55 -3.24
CA ALA A 93 -4.97 21.44 -2.14
C ALA A 93 -3.56 21.88 -2.57
N VAL A 94 -3.11 21.45 -3.75
CA VAL A 94 -1.80 21.87 -4.29
C VAL A 94 -1.81 23.35 -4.71
N ARG A 95 -2.85 23.80 -5.40
CA ARG A 95 -2.92 25.16 -5.97
C ARG A 95 -2.95 26.26 -4.91
N TYR A 96 -3.61 25.99 -3.79
CA TYR A 96 -3.86 26.95 -2.72
C TYR A 96 -3.13 26.60 -1.41
N PHE A 97 -2.31 25.55 -1.39
CA PHE A 97 -1.67 25.02 -0.19
C PHE A 97 -2.66 24.75 0.96
N ASP A 98 -3.90 24.37 0.61
CA ASP A 98 -4.96 24.07 1.56
C ASP A 98 -5.15 22.56 1.70
N PHE A 99 -4.45 21.97 2.66
CA PHE A 99 -4.50 20.54 2.94
C PHE A 99 -5.58 20.16 3.96
N LYS A 100 -6.56 21.05 4.20
CA LYS A 100 -7.71 20.72 5.04
C LYS A 100 -8.67 19.81 4.28
N SER A 101 -8.95 18.65 4.87
CA SER A 101 -9.99 17.74 4.37
C SER A 101 -10.98 17.47 5.49
N GLN A 102 -12.27 17.43 5.16
CA GLN A 102 -13.28 17.02 6.10
C GLN A 102 -13.15 15.52 6.38
N PRO A 103 -13.28 15.07 7.64
CA PRO A 103 -13.36 13.66 7.96
C PRO A 103 -14.51 13.01 7.20
N ARG A 104 -14.25 11.85 6.60
CA ARG A 104 -15.26 11.06 5.90
C ARG A 104 -15.04 9.57 6.12
N PHE A 105 -16.11 8.80 5.98
CA PHE A 105 -16.00 7.34 5.91
C PHE A 105 -15.36 6.91 4.59
N GLY A 106 -14.52 5.88 4.65
CA GLY A 106 -13.66 5.45 3.55
C GLY A 106 -12.32 6.17 3.55
N HIS A 107 -11.72 6.24 2.36
CA HIS A 107 -10.41 6.84 2.17
C HIS A 107 -10.43 8.35 2.45
N HIS A 108 -9.37 8.84 3.09
CA HIS A 108 -9.13 10.27 3.24
C HIS A 108 -8.90 10.91 1.86
N VAL A 109 -9.59 12.02 1.58
CA VAL A 109 -9.67 12.62 0.23
C VAL A 109 -8.31 13.02 -0.31
N LEU A 110 -7.43 13.60 0.51
CA LEU A 110 -6.10 14.01 0.05
C LEU A 110 -5.13 12.84 -0.01
N ALA A 111 -5.28 11.86 0.90
CA ALA A 111 -4.41 10.70 0.93
C ALA A 111 -4.70 9.75 -0.23
N SER A 112 -5.93 9.75 -0.75
CA SER A 112 -6.33 8.88 -1.86
C SER A 112 -5.53 9.12 -3.14
N GLY A 113 -5.07 10.36 -3.39
CA GLY A 113 -4.16 10.66 -4.50
C GLY A 113 -2.80 9.98 -4.34
N VAL A 114 -2.24 9.99 -3.12
CA VAL A 114 -0.99 9.29 -2.79
C VAL A 114 -1.17 7.78 -2.95
N TYR A 115 -2.31 7.22 -2.50
CA TYR A 115 -2.57 5.78 -2.65
C TYR A 115 -2.68 5.35 -4.12
N ILE A 116 -3.25 6.19 -4.99
CA ILE A 116 -3.28 5.93 -6.43
C ILE A 116 -1.86 5.92 -7.01
N LEU A 117 -1.01 6.88 -6.63
CA LEU A 117 0.40 6.88 -7.02
C LEU A 117 1.12 5.61 -6.55
N VAL A 118 0.89 5.20 -5.30
CA VAL A 118 1.48 3.95 -4.77
C VAL A 118 0.99 2.73 -5.53
N TYR A 119 -0.26 2.67 -5.97
CA TYR A 119 -0.71 1.57 -6.83
C TYR A 119 0.01 1.55 -8.18
N LEU A 120 0.29 2.70 -8.78
CA LEU A 120 1.10 2.77 -10.00
C LEU A 120 2.55 2.31 -9.76
N LEU A 121 3.14 2.69 -8.63
CA LEU A 121 4.46 2.22 -8.22
C LEU A 121 4.48 0.70 -8.00
N LEU A 122 3.47 0.14 -7.32
CA LEU A 122 3.35 -1.30 -7.10
C LEU A 122 3.16 -2.08 -8.41
N ILE A 123 2.39 -1.56 -9.37
CA ILE A 123 2.27 -2.17 -10.70
C ILE A 123 3.63 -2.16 -11.41
N SER A 124 4.33 -1.03 -11.36
CA SER A 124 5.66 -0.89 -11.98
C SER A 124 6.69 -1.81 -11.31
N MET A 125 6.62 -1.97 -9.98
CA MET A 125 7.43 -2.91 -9.19
C MET A 125 7.16 -4.36 -9.60
N ALA A 126 5.89 -4.72 -9.80
CA ALA A 126 5.50 -6.04 -10.28
C ALA A 126 6.03 -6.33 -11.69
N VAL A 127 5.91 -5.38 -12.62
CA VAL A 127 6.40 -5.53 -13.99
C VAL A 127 7.92 -5.69 -14.03
N THR A 128 8.64 -4.80 -13.35
CA THR A 128 10.11 -4.82 -13.29
C THR A 128 10.61 -6.09 -12.58
N GLY A 129 10.00 -6.49 -11.46
CA GLY A 129 10.38 -7.70 -10.73
C GLY A 129 10.14 -8.99 -11.52
N LEU A 130 9.01 -9.09 -12.24
CA LEU A 130 8.77 -10.21 -13.17
C LEU A 130 9.76 -10.20 -14.34
N GLY A 131 10.15 -9.02 -14.81
CA GLY A 131 11.20 -8.84 -15.82
C GLY A 131 12.54 -9.37 -15.35
N LEU A 132 12.99 -8.95 -14.16
CA LEU A 132 14.24 -9.43 -13.53
C LEU A 132 14.22 -10.94 -13.28
N ALA A 133 13.12 -11.46 -12.74
CA ALA A 133 12.95 -12.90 -12.56
C ALA A 133 13.17 -13.68 -13.87
N ALA A 134 12.74 -13.13 -15.00
CA ALA A 134 12.95 -13.73 -16.31
C ALA A 134 14.39 -13.55 -16.83
N VAL A 135 14.89 -12.32 -16.90
CA VAL A 135 16.16 -12.01 -17.60
C VAL A 135 17.41 -12.37 -16.81
N GLU A 136 17.33 -12.38 -15.47
CA GLU A 136 18.48 -12.62 -14.59
C GLU A 136 18.44 -14.00 -13.95
N HIS A 137 17.25 -14.47 -13.58
CA HIS A 137 17.07 -15.75 -12.87
C HIS A 137 16.42 -16.85 -13.72
N SER A 138 16.18 -16.60 -15.01
CA SER A 138 15.58 -17.56 -15.95
C SER A 138 14.30 -18.23 -15.41
N THR A 139 13.48 -17.48 -14.68
CA THR A 139 12.29 -18.01 -14.00
C THR A 139 11.05 -17.14 -14.21
N GLY A 140 9.89 -17.67 -13.82
CA GLY A 140 8.64 -16.97 -13.89
C GLY A 140 7.98 -16.98 -15.27
N PRO A 141 6.78 -16.39 -15.37
CA PRO A 141 5.96 -16.47 -16.57
C PRO A 141 6.56 -15.71 -17.76
N LEU A 142 7.37 -14.68 -17.52
CA LEU A 142 7.96 -13.87 -18.58
C LEU A 142 9.22 -14.50 -19.20
N ASN A 143 9.80 -15.53 -18.58
CA ASN A 143 11.03 -16.18 -19.03
C ASN A 143 10.95 -16.69 -20.48
N VAL A 144 9.79 -17.20 -20.89
CA VAL A 144 9.57 -17.71 -22.26
C VAL A 144 9.76 -16.63 -23.32
N TRP A 145 9.50 -15.37 -22.99
CA TRP A 145 9.60 -14.26 -23.94
C TRP A 145 10.86 -13.42 -23.74
N LEU A 146 11.32 -13.26 -22.49
CA LEU A 146 12.37 -12.32 -22.13
C LEU A 146 13.66 -12.98 -21.64
N GLY A 147 13.67 -14.28 -21.32
CA GLY A 147 14.80 -14.93 -20.64
C GLY A 147 16.15 -14.79 -21.35
N ASP A 148 16.14 -14.83 -22.68
CA ASP A 148 17.36 -14.68 -23.50
C ASP A 148 17.76 -13.20 -23.72
N MET A 149 16.93 -12.25 -23.29
CA MET A 149 17.14 -10.81 -23.47
C MET A 149 17.90 -10.19 -22.30
N THR A 150 19.08 -10.72 -21.96
CA THR A 150 19.89 -10.27 -20.82
C THR A 150 20.29 -8.79 -20.89
N TRP A 151 20.31 -8.20 -22.09
CA TRP A 151 20.53 -6.75 -22.29
C TRP A 151 19.43 -5.87 -21.66
N LEU A 152 18.27 -6.44 -21.32
CA LEU A 152 17.19 -5.73 -20.62
C LEU A 152 17.37 -5.72 -19.10
N LYS A 153 18.39 -6.40 -18.54
CA LYS A 153 18.59 -6.47 -17.09
C LYS A 153 18.55 -5.08 -16.45
N ASP A 154 19.43 -4.18 -16.86
CA ASP A 154 19.54 -2.83 -16.29
C ASP A 154 18.25 -2.02 -16.49
N THR A 155 17.52 -2.27 -17.59
CA THR A 155 16.22 -1.61 -17.86
C THR A 155 15.15 -1.99 -16.84
N PHE A 156 15.24 -3.18 -16.24
CA PHE A 156 14.34 -3.60 -15.16
C PHE A 156 14.93 -3.36 -13.77
N GLU A 157 16.24 -3.52 -13.58
CA GLU A 157 16.93 -3.38 -12.28
C GLU A 157 16.85 -1.96 -11.75
N GLU A 158 17.28 -0.96 -12.52
CA GLU A 158 17.34 0.42 -12.04
C GLU A 158 15.98 0.94 -11.57
N PRO A 159 14.87 0.79 -12.34
CA PRO A 159 13.57 1.22 -11.85
C PRO A 159 13.09 0.38 -10.65
N HIS A 160 13.43 -0.90 -10.58
CA HIS A 160 13.03 -1.76 -9.45
C HIS A 160 13.64 -1.27 -8.13
N GLU A 161 14.94 -0.94 -8.13
CA GLU A 161 15.65 -0.41 -6.97
C GLU A 161 15.15 0.98 -6.55
N VAL A 162 14.91 1.85 -7.54
CA VAL A 162 14.37 3.20 -7.29
C VAL A 162 12.97 3.12 -6.70
N ILE A 163 12.10 2.27 -7.28
CA ILE A 163 10.72 2.07 -6.78
C ILE A 163 10.75 1.45 -5.38
N TYR A 164 11.62 0.47 -5.13
CA TYR A 164 11.84 -0.08 -3.79
C TYR A 164 12.14 1.02 -2.78
N SER A 165 13.08 1.91 -3.08
CA SER A 165 13.45 3.02 -2.19
C SER A 165 12.27 3.97 -1.91
N MET A 166 11.47 4.27 -2.94
CA MET A 166 10.25 5.08 -2.79
C MET A 166 9.19 4.37 -1.94
N LEU A 167 8.99 3.05 -2.14
CA LEU A 167 8.01 2.26 -1.39
C LEU A 167 8.39 2.14 0.09
N ILE A 168 9.68 1.99 0.43
CA ILE A 168 10.14 2.04 1.83
C ILE A 168 9.80 3.39 2.46
N GLY A 169 10.16 4.49 1.78
CA GLY A 169 9.82 5.82 2.26
C GLY A 169 8.31 5.98 2.50
N PHE A 170 7.49 5.49 1.57
CA PHE A 170 6.04 5.47 1.73
C PHE A 170 5.59 4.63 2.92
N VAL A 171 6.10 3.41 3.13
CA VAL A 171 5.71 2.55 4.26
C VAL A 171 6.00 3.23 5.59
N VAL A 172 7.19 3.84 5.73
CA VAL A 172 7.56 4.59 6.94
C VAL A 172 6.60 5.75 7.18
N ILE A 173 6.36 6.58 6.16
CA ILE A 173 5.43 7.72 6.24
C ILE A 173 4.01 7.25 6.53
N HIS A 174 3.57 6.15 5.92
CA HIS A 174 2.23 5.59 6.08
C HIS A 174 1.99 5.13 7.52
N ILE A 175 2.93 4.41 8.13
CA ILE A 175 2.86 3.98 9.53
C ILE A 175 2.94 5.19 10.47
N ALA A 176 3.83 6.14 10.20
CA ALA A 176 3.93 7.36 10.99
C ALA A 176 2.63 8.18 10.95
N ALA A 177 2.03 8.34 9.77
CA ALA A 177 0.75 9.01 9.59
C ALA A 177 -0.39 8.28 10.31
N LEU A 178 -0.42 6.94 10.26
CA LEU A 178 -1.38 6.12 11.01
C LEU A 178 -1.29 6.41 12.51
N ILE A 179 -0.09 6.33 13.10
CA ILE A 179 0.13 6.57 14.53
C ILE A 179 -0.24 8.01 14.90
N TRP A 180 0.18 8.98 14.08
CA TRP A 180 -0.10 10.39 14.29
C TRP A 180 -1.61 10.68 14.29
N HIS A 181 -2.34 10.21 13.29
CA HIS A 181 -3.78 10.42 13.19
C HIS A 181 -4.57 9.65 14.25
N GLU A 182 -4.14 8.44 14.62
CA GLU A 182 -4.79 7.69 15.70
C GLU A 182 -4.67 8.44 17.04
N HIS A 183 -3.52 9.07 17.30
CA HIS A 183 -3.31 9.91 18.48
C HIS A 183 -4.05 11.26 18.41
N GLN A 184 -3.99 11.97 17.29
CA GLN A 184 -4.61 13.29 17.12
C GLN A 184 -6.14 13.22 17.02
N ASP A 185 -6.65 12.35 16.16
CA ASP A 185 -8.09 12.24 15.89
C ASP A 185 -8.79 11.39 16.97
N LYS A 186 -8.03 10.76 17.87
CA LYS A 186 -8.52 9.87 18.93
C LYS A 186 -9.44 8.78 18.38
N THR A 187 -9.21 8.30 17.15
CA THR A 187 -10.01 7.24 16.52
C THR A 187 -9.15 6.02 16.24
N PRO A 188 -9.66 4.79 16.47
CA PRO A 188 -8.87 3.57 16.32
C PRO A 188 -8.74 3.17 14.84
N LEU A 189 -7.85 3.86 14.11
CA LEU A 189 -7.65 3.68 12.67
C LEU A 189 -7.07 2.31 12.33
N ALA A 190 -6.08 1.83 13.09
CA ALA A 190 -5.51 0.50 12.86
C ALA A 190 -6.56 -0.61 13.06
N GLN A 191 -7.39 -0.47 14.10
CA GLN A 191 -8.48 -1.41 14.38
C GLN A 191 -9.53 -1.45 13.26
N ALA A 192 -9.71 -0.36 12.51
CA ALA A 192 -10.65 -0.34 11.40
C ALA A 192 -10.28 -1.34 10.30
N MET A 193 -8.98 -1.58 10.08
CA MET A 193 -8.50 -2.58 9.11
C MET A 193 -8.63 -4.02 9.62
N VAL A 194 -8.78 -4.23 10.93
CA VAL A 194 -9.01 -5.56 11.52
C VAL A 194 -10.49 -5.85 11.67
N THR A 195 -11.31 -4.87 12.03
CA THR A 195 -12.74 -5.04 12.33
C THR A 195 -13.64 -4.74 11.15
N GLY A 196 -13.18 -3.90 10.21
CA GLY A 196 -13.98 -3.36 9.10
C GLY A 196 -14.83 -2.15 9.47
N TYR A 197 -14.81 -1.72 10.74
CA TYR A 197 -15.57 -0.57 11.22
C TYR A 197 -14.66 0.65 11.35
N GLN A 198 -15.05 1.74 10.71
CA GLN A 198 -14.40 3.03 10.88
C GLN A 198 -15.20 3.88 11.87
N TYR A 199 -14.47 4.70 12.63
CA TYR A 199 -15.00 5.54 13.69
C TYR A 199 -14.73 7.01 13.37
N THR A 200 -15.67 7.88 13.70
CA THR A 200 -15.50 9.33 13.69
C THR A 200 -16.03 9.91 14.99
N LEU A 201 -15.44 11.00 15.45
CA LEU A 201 -15.95 11.75 16.60
C LEU A 201 -17.33 12.34 16.27
N ASP A 202 -18.28 12.18 17.17
CA ASP A 202 -19.57 12.85 17.10
C ASP A 202 -19.41 14.28 17.63
N LYS A 203 -19.55 15.28 16.75
CA LYS A 203 -19.36 16.70 17.13
C LYS A 203 -20.58 17.32 17.82
N SER A 204 -21.65 16.56 18.05
CA SER A 204 -22.94 17.09 18.52
C SER A 204 -22.97 17.57 19.98
N GLU A 205 -21.98 17.23 20.83
CA GLU A 205 -21.99 17.64 22.26
C GLU A 205 -21.10 18.86 22.59
N GLY A 206 -20.33 19.38 21.63
CA GLY A 206 -19.41 20.50 21.87
C GLY A 206 -20.05 21.90 21.80
N GLU A 207 -21.23 22.03 21.18
CA GLU A 207 -21.89 23.34 20.98
C GLU A 207 -22.92 23.68 22.07
N HIS A 208 -23.28 22.73 22.94
CA HIS A 208 -24.27 22.97 24.02
C HIS A 208 -23.68 23.49 25.33
N HIS A 209 -22.36 23.67 25.41
CA HIS A 209 -21.66 24.12 26.62
C HIS A 209 -20.78 25.36 26.42
N ALA A 210 -20.94 26.09 25.31
CA ALA A 210 -20.28 27.37 25.07
C ALA A 210 -21.20 28.57 25.34
#